data_AF-A0A3M0NJS8-F1
#
_entry.id   AF-A0A3M0NJS8-F1
#
_cell.length_a   1.000
_cell.length_b   1.000
_cell.length_c   1.000
_cell.angle_alpha   90.00
_cell.angle_beta   90.00
_cell.angle_gamma   90.00
#
_symmetry.space_group_name_H-M   'P 1'
#
loop_
_entity.id
_entity.type
_entity.pdbx_description
1 polymer ?
#
loop_
_entity_poly.entity_id
_entity_poly.type
_entity_poly.pdbx_seq_one_letter_code
_entity_poly.pdbx_strand_id
1 'polypeptide(L)' 'MAKLTEAKKEANKKWNQKNKERMNYLAARSQAKRFVNKFATLEDLDNLEKIIAEKRNELENNSDVENHMD' A
#
# COMPACT_ATOMS: atom_id res chain seq x y z
N MET A 1 -5.01 20.21 -22.78
CA MET A 1 -4.85 18.83 -22.30
C MET A 1 -5.64 17.90 -23.22
N ALA A 2 -5.01 16.87 -23.80
CA ALA A 2 -5.70 15.94 -24.69
C ALA A 2 -6.75 15.13 -23.91
N LYS A 3 -8.02 15.23 -24.31
CA LYS A 3 -9.12 14.49 -23.70
C LYS A 3 -8.99 13.02 -24.12
N LEU A 4 -9.01 12.10 -23.15
CA LEU A 4 -8.96 10.67 -23.43
C LEU A 4 -10.23 10.25 -24.20
N THR A 5 -10.09 9.48 -25.28
CA THR A 5 -11.24 8.91 -26.01
C THR A 5 -11.97 7.89 -25.14
N GLU A 6 -13.27 7.70 -25.36
CA GLU A 6 -14.09 6.76 -24.57
C GLU A 6 -13.51 5.34 -24.60
N ALA A 7 -13.01 4.89 -25.76
CA ALA A 7 -12.32 3.60 -25.89
C ALA A 7 -11.08 3.47 -24.99
N LYS A 8 -10.29 4.54 -24.82
CA LYS A 8 -9.12 4.55 -23.93
C LYS A 8 -9.53 4.54 -22.47
N LYS A 9 -10.62 5.23 -22.11
CA LYS A 9 -11.16 5.19 -20.73
C LYS A 9 -11.62 3.79 -20.36
N GLU A 10 -12.26 3.09 -21.28
CA GLU A 10 -12.78 1.75 -21.05
C GLU A 10 -11.66 0.70 -20.94
N ALA A 11 -10.63 0.81 -21.77
CA ALA A 11 -9.40 0.02 -21.65
C ALA A 11 -8.68 0.26 -20.30
N ASN A 12 -8.53 1.52 -19.89
CA ASN A 12 -7.96 1.87 -18.60
C ASN A 12 -8.80 1.34 -17.44
N LYS A 13 -10.14 1.39 -17.54
CA LYS A 13 -11.05 0.85 -16.53
C LYS A 13 -10.85 -0.66 -16.35
N LYS A 14 -10.76 -1.42 -17.44
CA LYS A 14 -10.51 -2.88 -17.41
C LYS A 14 -9.14 -3.20 -16.80
N TRP A 15 -8.11 -2.46 -17.19
CA TRP A 15 -6.77 -2.64 -16.64
C TRP A 15 -6.70 -2.28 -15.14
N ASN A 16 -7.31 -1.17 -14.75
CA ASN A 16 -7.40 -0.75 -13.35
C ASN A 16 -8.16 -1.75 -12.49
N GLN A 17 -9.22 -2.37 -13.02
CA GLN A 17 -9.97 -3.39 -12.30
C GLN A 17 -9.13 -4.66 -12.08
N LYS A 18 -8.37 -5.09 -13.09
CA LYS A 18 -7.44 -6.23 -12.98
C LYS A 18 -6.27 -5.97 -12.04
N ASN A 19 -5.83 -4.71 -11.92
CA ASN A 19 -4.69 -4.30 -11.10
C ASN A 19 -5.09 -3.53 -9.84
N LYS A 20 -6.35 -3.65 -9.41
CA LYS A 20 -6.93 -2.83 -8.34
C LYS A 20 -6.14 -2.95 -7.04
N GLU A 21 -5.74 -4.16 -6.67
CA GLU A 21 -4.96 -4.43 -5.46
C GLU A 21 -3.59 -3.76 -5.50
N ARG A 22 -2.86 -3.92 -6.60
CA ARG A 22 -1.55 -3.27 -6.80
C ARG A 22 -1.66 -1.75 -6.75
N MET A 23 -2.70 -1.19 -7.38
CA MET A 23 -2.94 0.25 -7.37
C MET A 23 -3.29 0.76 -5.97
N ASN A 24 -4.15 0.03 -5.25
CA ASN A 24 -4.49 0.35 -3.87
C ASN A 24 -3.25 0.30 -2.96
N TYR A 25 -2.40 -0.71 -3.12
CA TYR A 25 -1.12 -0.81 -2.40
C TYR A 25 -0.24 0.42 -2.65
N LEU A 26 -0.04 0.80 -3.92
CA LEU A 26 0.78 1.97 -4.28
C LEU A 26 0.19 3.28 -3.75
N ALA A 27 -1.14 3.43 -3.81
CA ALA A 27 -1.85 4.59 -3.30
C ALA A 27 -1.72 4.68 -1.78
N ALA A 28 -1.93 3.58 -1.06
CA ALA A 28 -1.77 3.51 0.40
C ALA A 28 -0.35 3.85 0.81
N ARG A 29 0.66 3.25 0.14
CA ARG A 29 2.08 3.52 0.41
C ARG A 29 2.44 4.99 0.22
N SER A 30 1.95 5.60 -0.87
CA SER A 30 2.25 7.01 -1.18
C SER A 30 1.57 7.97 -0.19
N GLN A 31 0.34 7.65 0.21
CA GLN A 31 -0.40 8.41 1.21
C GLN A 31 0.26 8.32 2.59
N ALA A 32 0.63 7.12 3.04
CA ALA A 32 1.35 6.92 4.30
C ALA A 32 2.67 7.70 4.32
N LYS A 33 3.46 7.61 3.25
CA LYS A 33 4.69 8.40 3.11
C LYS A 33 4.42 9.89 3.23
N ARG A 34 3.39 10.40 2.54
CA ARG A 34 3.03 11.83 2.59
C ARG A 34 2.59 12.24 3.99
N PHE A 35 1.81 11.41 4.68
CA PHE A 35 1.33 11.67 6.03
C PHE A 35 2.49 11.86 7.00
N VAL A 36 3.39 10.86 7.08
CA VAL A 36 4.58 10.89 7.96
C VAL A 36 5.46 12.11 7.67
N ASN A 37 5.65 12.48 6.40
CA ASN A 37 6.56 13.57 6.03
C ASN A 37 5.98 14.98 6.18
N LYS A 38 4.66 15.15 6.21
CA LYS A 38 4.03 16.49 6.08
C LYS A 38 2.97 16.81 7.14
N PHE A 39 2.40 15.80 7.78
CA PHE A 39 1.22 15.97 8.63
C PHE A 39 1.39 15.35 10.02
N ALA A 40 2.14 14.26 10.15
CA ALA A 40 2.25 13.53 11.40
C ALA A 40 2.79 14.40 12.54
N THR A 41 2.12 14.32 13.69
CA THR A 41 2.58 14.87 14.96
C THR A 41 3.51 13.88 15.68
N LEU A 42 4.15 14.30 16.77
CA LEU A 42 4.98 13.38 17.58
C LEU A 42 4.17 12.18 18.09
N GLU A 43 2.96 12.41 18.58
CA GLU A 43 2.07 11.34 19.05
C GLU A 43 1.70 10.36 17.92
N ASP A 44 1.43 10.88 16.71
CA ASP A 44 1.17 10.04 15.54
C ASP A 44 2.38 9.16 15.20
N LEU A 45 3.59 9.70 15.27
CA LEU A 45 4.82 8.94 15.00
C LEU A 45 5.00 7.82 16.03
N ASP A 46 4.85 8.11 17.32
CA ASP A 46 4.96 7.11 18.40
C ASP A 46 3.93 5.98 18.22
N ASN A 47 2.70 6.32 17.85
CA ASN A 47 1.66 5.34 17.59
C ASN A 47 1.94 4.52 16.33
N LEU A 48 2.42 5.15 15.26
CA LEU A 48 2.80 4.46 14.02
C LEU A 48 3.98 3.51 14.24
N GLU A 49 4.95 3.87 15.08
CA GLU A 49 6.07 3.00 15.42
C GLU A 49 5.61 1.71 16.12
N LYS A 50 4.67 1.80 17.07
CA LYS A 50 4.08 0.61 17.72
C LYS A 50 3.40 -0.31 16.71
N ILE A 51 2.56 0.26 15.84
CA ILE A 51 1.85 -0.50 14.80
C ILE A 51 2.84 -1.16 13.82
N ILE A 52 3.92 -0.45 13.44
CA ILE A 52 4.97 -1.00 12.58
C ILE A 52 5.71 -2.14 13.27
N ALA A 53 6.01 -2.02 14.56
CA ALA A 53 6.69 -3.06 15.33
C ALA A 53 5.84 -4.34 15.42
N GLU A 54 4.55 -4.21 15.77
CA GLU A 54 3.60 -5.33 15.78
C GLU A 54 3.52 -5.99 14.40
N LYS A 55 3.42 -5.19 13.34
CA LYS A 55 3.31 -5.73 11.98
C LYS A 55 4.57 -6.47 11.53
N ARG A 56 5.76 -5.99 11.92
CA ARG A 56 7.03 -6.69 11.65
C ARG A 56 7.08 -8.02 12.37
N ASN A 57 6.72 -8.05 13.65
CA ASN A 57 6.66 -9.28 14.43
C ASN A 57 5.70 -10.30 13.80
N GLU A 58 4.51 -9.87 13.35
CA GLU A 58 3.59 -10.76 12.64
C GLU A 58 4.19 -11.37 11.36
N LEU A 59 4.97 -10.58 10.61
CA LEU A 59 5.58 -11.04 9.35
C LEU A 59 6.79 -11.93 9.60
N GLU A 60 7.61 -11.62 10.61
CA GLU A 60 8.74 -12.46 11.02
C GLU A 60 8.25 -13.80 11.58
N ASN A 61 7.25 -13.80 12.46
CA ASN A 61 6.68 -15.04 13.02
C ASN A 61 5.97 -15.91 11.96
N ASN A 62 5.46 -15.33 10.87
CA ASN A 62 4.91 -16.11 9.76
C ASN A 62 6.00 -16.67 8.83
N SER A 63 7.19 -16.05 8.77
CA SER A 63 8.30 -16.52 7.94
C SER A 63 8.95 -17.82 8.45
N ASP A 64 8.70 -18.20 9.71
CA ASP A 64 9.10 -19.49 10.28
C ASP A 64 8.21 -20.67 9.80
N VAL A 65 7.04 -20.39 9.22
CA VAL A 65 6.10 -21.44 8.76
C VAL A 65 6.26 -21.77 7.28
N GLU A 66 6.75 -20.85 6.45
CA GLU A 66 6.90 -21.06 4.99
C GLU A 66 8.22 -21.73 4.57
N ASN A 67 9.20 -21.88 5.47
CA ASN A 67 10.46 -22.60 5.17
C ASN A 67 10.36 -24.14 5.28
N HIS A 68 9.15 -24.71 5.31
CA HIS A 68 8.95 -26.16 5.34
C HIS A 68 7.92 -26.66 4.31
N MET A 69 8.13 -26.31 3.03
CA MET A 69 7.55 -27.02 1.89
C MET A 69 8.56 -27.03 0.74
N ASP A 70 9.57 -27.90 0.88
CA ASP A 70 10.23 -28.55 -0.27
C ASP A 70 9.29 -29.61 -0.87
#